data_AF-A0A8T3PTU9-F1
#
_entry.id   AF-A0A8T3PTU9-F1
#
_cell.length_a   1.000
_cell.length_b   1.000
_cell.length_c   1.000
_cell.angle_alpha   90.00
_cell.angle_beta   90.00
_cell.angle_gamma   90.00
#
_symmetry.space_group_name_H-M   'P 1'
#
loop_
_entity.id
_entity.type
_entity.pdbx_description
1 polymer ?
#
loop_
_entity_poly.entity_id
_entity_poly.type
_entity_poly.pdbx_seq_one_letter_code
_entity_poly.pdbx_strand_id
1 'polypeptide(L)'
;MATIKEIKDRAGGLAIGAFPVMIFLAGCGDIVNVANGIGQAVGLMVDGQDSSGPVNDRGFISATSPIGVGVLSSSPQSNEVASFTNDRPPKYLSTPWTSSDDTFNLDFRPVIGIPVTVWIVRGPFAEQRQHAIEACIRTSAIWHNERMGVIFTPFNIIDATADPEAPAHYAFPNGDLGDVVWKPLRDDIGFMAGQLNVYRVDTVNGGTGNGWSNFGAQIAMGKNTGDELLSHEIGHAFSLTHVDADGNFNAENIMHSASNTRQYATEGQLFRAHLNPTSILDAVYNARPGELTRNCNYSNAATPTCPAIQKRLWADGGFPPN
;
A
#
# COMPACT_ATOMS: atom_id res chain seq x y z
N MET A 1 3.54 -9.50 30.72
CA MET A 1 4.73 -9.98 29.97
C MET A 1 4.40 -11.34 29.38
N ALA A 2 3.78 -11.35 28.19
CA ALA A 2 3.60 -12.59 27.43
C ALA A 2 4.97 -12.98 26.84
N THR A 3 5.43 -14.18 27.17
CA THR A 3 6.71 -14.72 26.69
C THR A 3 6.68 -14.94 25.18
N ILE A 4 7.80 -14.67 24.51
CA ILE A 4 8.13 -14.91 23.08
C ILE A 4 7.68 -16.29 22.53
N LYS A 5 7.34 -17.24 23.41
CA LYS A 5 6.77 -18.54 23.08
C LYS A 5 5.35 -18.45 22.48
N GLU A 6 4.51 -17.48 22.86
CA GLU A 6 3.12 -17.38 22.38
C GLU A 6 2.99 -16.79 20.96
N ILE A 7 4.00 -16.07 20.46
CA ILE A 7 4.00 -15.56 19.07
C ILE A 7 4.27 -16.70 18.07
N LYS A 8 4.97 -17.77 18.49
CA LYS A 8 5.25 -18.93 17.63
C LYS A 8 4.02 -19.81 17.36
N ASP A 9 3.07 -19.85 18.29
CA ASP A 9 1.92 -20.77 18.21
C ASP A 9 0.74 -20.19 17.40
N ARG A 10 0.80 -18.92 16.97
CA ARG A 10 -0.20 -18.29 16.09
C ARG A 10 0.14 -18.32 14.59
N ALA A 11 1.29 -18.88 14.21
CA ALA A 11 1.70 -19.04 12.80
C ALA A 11 1.30 -20.41 12.19
N GLY A 12 0.68 -21.30 12.96
CA GLY A 12 0.37 -22.68 12.55
C GLY A 12 -1.03 -22.86 11.99
N GLY A 13 -1.29 -22.32 10.80
CA GLY A 13 -2.60 -22.47 10.16
C GLY A 13 -2.60 -22.13 8.67
N LEU A 14 -1.53 -22.46 7.94
CA LEU A 14 -1.58 -22.43 6.48
C LEU A 14 -2.53 -23.55 6.01
N ALA A 15 -3.78 -23.20 5.76
CA ALA A 15 -4.66 -24.00 4.92
C ALA A 15 -3.99 -24.09 3.54
N ILE A 16 -3.47 -25.26 3.20
CA ILE A 16 -3.06 -25.59 1.83
C ILE A 16 -4.36 -25.67 1.03
N GLY A 17 -4.83 -24.53 0.55
CA GLY A 17 -5.88 -24.46 -0.45
C GLY A 17 -5.38 -25.19 -1.68
N ALA A 18 -6.14 -26.19 -2.14
CA ALA A 18 -5.88 -26.86 -3.39
C ALA A 18 -5.99 -25.82 -4.53
N PHE A 19 -4.87 -25.31 -5.00
CA PHE A 19 -4.83 -24.49 -6.20
C PHE A 19 -5.18 -25.39 -7.39
N PRO A 20 -6.17 -25.03 -8.23
CA PRO A 20 -6.35 -25.69 -9.51
C PRO A 20 -5.07 -25.48 -10.32
N VAL A 21 -4.34 -26.57 -10.54
CA VAL A 21 -3.17 -26.59 -11.44
C VAL A 21 -3.72 -26.39 -12.86
N MET A 22 -3.68 -25.16 -13.35
CA MET A 22 -3.86 -24.90 -14.78
C MET A 22 -2.61 -25.42 -15.50
N ILE A 23 -2.79 -26.49 -16.26
CA ILE A 23 -1.77 -27.02 -17.17
C ILE A 23 -1.59 -25.98 -18.28
N PHE A 24 -0.47 -25.25 -18.26
CA PHE A 24 -0.06 -24.40 -19.36
C PHE A 24 0.40 -25.28 -20.51
N LEU A 25 -0.47 -25.47 -21.50
CA LEU A 25 -0.03 -25.81 -22.85
C LEU A 25 0.89 -24.67 -23.28
N ALA A 26 2.17 -24.97 -23.57
CA ALA A 26 3.07 -24.04 -24.26
C ALA A 26 2.55 -23.85 -25.69
N GLY A 27 1.48 -23.08 -25.81
CA GLY A 27 0.83 -22.69 -27.06
C GLY A 27 1.27 -21.28 -27.45
N CYS A 28 1.20 -21.02 -28.75
CA CYS A 28 1.36 -19.70 -29.34
C CYS A 28 0.61 -18.62 -28.55
N GLY A 29 1.18 -17.43 -28.49
CA GLY A 29 0.57 -16.27 -27.84
C GLY A 29 1.56 -15.36 -27.15
N ASP A 30 1.04 -14.26 -26.62
CA ASP A 30 1.83 -13.19 -26.06
C ASP A 30 2.39 -13.58 -24.69
N ILE A 31 3.60 -13.09 -24.44
CA ILE A 31 4.32 -13.36 -23.20
C ILE A 31 4.87 -12.07 -22.59
N VAL A 32 4.92 -12.07 -21.26
CA VAL A 32 5.62 -11.06 -20.46
C VAL A 32 6.82 -11.72 -19.78
N ASN A 33 8.02 -11.33 -20.17
CA ASN A 33 9.25 -11.70 -19.48
C ASN A 33 9.40 -10.82 -18.24
N VAL A 34 9.51 -11.44 -17.07
CA VAL A 34 9.66 -10.71 -15.81
C VAL A 34 11.11 -10.77 -15.34
N ALA A 35 11.69 -9.60 -15.11
CA ALA A 35 12.98 -9.40 -14.46
C ALA A 35 12.79 -8.81 -13.06
N ASN A 36 13.76 -9.09 -12.17
CA ASN A 36 13.82 -8.56 -10.80
C ASN A 36 12.63 -8.90 -9.86
N GLY A 37 11.82 -9.92 -10.17
CA GLY A 37 10.74 -10.43 -9.31
C GLY A 37 11.19 -11.28 -8.11
N ILE A 38 12.49 -11.29 -7.78
CA ILE A 38 13.12 -11.95 -6.59
C ILE A 38 12.70 -13.41 -6.30
N GLY A 39 12.24 -14.15 -7.30
CA GLY A 39 11.80 -15.54 -7.14
C GLY A 39 10.45 -15.71 -6.44
N GLN A 40 9.69 -14.63 -6.29
CA GLN A 40 8.33 -14.64 -5.76
C GLN A 40 7.30 -14.75 -6.88
N ALA A 41 6.07 -15.11 -6.53
CA ALA A 41 4.98 -15.09 -7.50
C ALA A 41 4.73 -13.65 -7.99
N VAL A 42 4.49 -13.53 -9.29
CA VAL A 42 4.19 -12.28 -9.98
C VAL A 42 2.76 -12.33 -10.46
N GLY A 43 2.02 -11.29 -10.15
CA GLY A 43 0.66 -11.06 -10.61
C GLY A 43 0.65 -10.02 -11.71
N LEU A 44 -0.07 -10.28 -12.80
CA LEU A 44 -0.29 -9.35 -13.90
C LEU A 44 -1.78 -9.03 -14.00
N MET A 45 -2.12 -7.76 -14.18
CA MET A 45 -3.39 -7.30 -14.74
C MET A 45 -3.12 -6.84 -16.16
N VAL A 46 -3.86 -7.40 -17.11
CA VAL A 46 -3.61 -7.19 -18.54
C VAL A 46 -4.83 -6.59 -19.21
N ASP A 47 -4.59 -5.52 -19.95
CA ASP A 47 -5.56 -4.86 -20.83
C ASP A 47 -5.18 -5.08 -22.28
N GLY A 48 -6.18 -5.25 -23.14
CA GLY A 48 -5.99 -5.47 -24.56
C GLY A 48 -7.29 -5.92 -25.22
N GLN A 49 -7.21 -6.68 -26.30
CA GLN A 49 -8.38 -7.27 -26.95
C GLN A 49 -8.08 -8.70 -27.39
N ASP A 50 -8.98 -9.63 -27.05
CA ASP A 50 -8.95 -11.00 -27.56
C ASP A 50 -10.13 -11.29 -28.51
N SER A 51 -10.30 -12.55 -28.89
CA SER A 51 -11.39 -12.98 -29.78
C SER A 51 -12.80 -12.74 -29.23
N SER A 52 -12.94 -12.54 -27.92
CA SER A 52 -14.21 -12.27 -27.23
C SER A 52 -14.49 -10.77 -27.07
N GLY A 53 -13.48 -9.91 -27.29
CA GLY A 53 -13.58 -8.45 -27.20
C GLY A 53 -12.49 -7.82 -26.33
N PRO A 54 -12.68 -6.55 -25.93
CA PRO A 54 -11.77 -5.88 -25.02
C PRO A 54 -11.65 -6.62 -23.68
N VAL A 55 -10.43 -6.71 -23.18
CA VAL A 55 -10.11 -7.27 -21.87
C VAL A 55 -9.58 -6.13 -21.00
N ASN A 56 -10.05 -6.08 -19.75
CA ASN A 56 -9.72 -5.03 -18.80
C ASN A 56 -9.40 -5.68 -17.45
N ASP A 57 -8.18 -5.46 -16.95
CA ASP A 57 -7.61 -6.02 -15.73
C ASP A 57 -7.68 -7.55 -15.66
N ARG A 58 -7.44 -8.26 -16.78
CA ARG A 58 -7.40 -9.73 -16.77
C ARG A 58 -6.23 -10.20 -15.93
N GLY A 59 -6.51 -10.99 -14.89
CA GLY A 59 -5.52 -11.44 -13.91
C GLY A 59 -4.76 -12.70 -14.34
N PHE A 60 -3.44 -12.68 -14.15
CA PHE A 60 -2.55 -13.84 -14.26
C PHE A 60 -1.62 -13.89 -13.06
N ILE A 61 -1.36 -15.07 -12.50
CA ILE A 61 -0.36 -15.27 -11.45
C ILE A 61 0.58 -16.39 -11.87
N SER A 62 1.88 -16.16 -11.74
CA SER A 62 2.89 -17.16 -12.03
C SER A 62 4.09 -17.04 -11.08
N ALA A 63 4.64 -18.18 -10.67
CA ALA A 63 5.92 -18.25 -9.97
C ALA A 63 7.13 -18.37 -10.94
N THR A 64 6.87 -18.48 -12.25
CA THR A 64 7.90 -18.62 -13.28
C THR A 64 7.78 -17.54 -14.34
N SER A 65 8.90 -17.19 -14.97
CA SER A 65 8.98 -16.32 -16.14
C SER A 65 9.48 -17.12 -17.34
N PRO A 66 8.96 -16.92 -18.57
CA PRO A 66 7.92 -15.95 -18.94
C PRO A 66 6.52 -16.30 -18.43
N ILE A 67 5.63 -15.30 -18.40
CA ILE A 67 4.20 -15.45 -18.11
C ILE A 67 3.43 -15.30 -19.42
N GLY A 68 2.74 -16.37 -19.84
CA GLY A 68 1.86 -16.31 -21.01
C GLY A 68 0.54 -15.63 -20.67
N VAL A 69 0.13 -14.66 -21.49
CA VAL A 69 -1.10 -13.87 -21.31
C VAL A 69 -2.17 -14.14 -22.38
N GLY A 70 -1.91 -15.13 -23.24
CA GLY A 70 -2.78 -15.51 -24.35
C GLY A 70 -2.52 -14.67 -25.60
N VAL A 71 -3.34 -14.84 -26.64
CA VAL A 71 -3.26 -14.03 -27.87
C VAL A 71 -4.10 -12.76 -27.66
N LEU A 72 -3.44 -11.62 -27.54
CA LEU A 72 -4.04 -10.31 -27.47
C LEU A 72 -3.79 -9.55 -28.78
N SER A 73 -4.49 -8.45 -28.92
CA SER A 73 -4.38 -7.50 -30.01
C SER A 73 -4.71 -6.11 -29.48
N SER A 74 -4.34 -5.07 -30.23
CA SER A 74 -4.57 -3.69 -29.82
C SER A 74 -6.06 -3.43 -29.59
N SER A 75 -6.42 -3.06 -28.36
CA SER A 75 -7.74 -2.55 -28.00
C SER A 75 -7.81 -1.03 -28.15
N PRO A 76 -8.96 -0.47 -28.55
CA PRO A 76 -9.17 0.97 -28.52
C PRO A 76 -9.31 1.53 -27.10
N GLN A 77 -9.50 0.68 -26.08
CA GLN A 77 -9.70 1.09 -24.69
C GLN A 77 -8.37 1.29 -23.95
N SER A 78 -7.54 0.25 -23.92
CA SER A 78 -6.27 0.23 -23.19
C SER A 78 -5.40 -0.94 -23.66
N ASN A 79 -4.08 -0.77 -23.57
CA ASN A 79 -3.07 -1.75 -23.99
C ASN A 79 -1.88 -1.66 -23.02
N GLU A 80 -2.07 -2.27 -21.86
CA GLU A 80 -1.12 -2.15 -20.76
C GLU A 80 -1.08 -3.41 -19.89
N VAL A 81 -0.01 -3.49 -19.12
CA VAL A 81 0.18 -4.48 -18.07
C VAL A 81 0.53 -3.73 -16.78
N ALA A 82 -0.26 -3.96 -15.73
CA ALA A 82 0.11 -3.63 -14.37
C ALA A 82 0.58 -4.91 -13.67
N SER A 83 1.66 -4.83 -12.90
CA SER A 83 2.27 -6.00 -12.29
C SER A 83 2.62 -5.77 -10.83
N PHE A 84 2.55 -6.86 -10.07
CA PHE A 84 2.65 -6.85 -8.62
C PHE A 84 3.49 -8.06 -8.18
N THR A 85 4.38 -7.85 -7.22
CA THR A 85 5.14 -8.92 -6.58
C THR A 85 5.69 -8.42 -5.25
N ASN A 86 6.08 -9.33 -4.35
CA ASN A 86 6.57 -8.95 -3.03
C ASN A 86 7.87 -8.14 -3.14
N ASP A 87 8.04 -7.18 -2.22
CA ASP A 87 9.23 -6.33 -2.09
C ASP A 87 9.65 -5.55 -3.36
N ARG A 88 8.70 -5.34 -4.27
CA ARG A 88 8.89 -4.52 -5.47
C ARG A 88 7.66 -3.61 -5.65
N PRO A 89 7.85 -2.31 -5.94
CA PRO A 89 6.72 -1.44 -6.22
C PRO A 89 5.97 -1.94 -7.46
N PRO A 90 4.63 -1.76 -7.53
CA PRO A 90 3.86 -2.06 -8.72
C PRO A 90 4.49 -1.45 -9.98
N LYS A 91 4.59 -2.24 -11.04
CA LYS A 91 5.17 -1.81 -12.31
C LYS A 91 4.12 -1.75 -13.39
N TYR A 92 4.10 -0.62 -14.09
CA TYR A 92 3.29 -0.37 -15.26
C TYR A 92 4.13 -0.54 -16.54
N LEU A 93 3.54 -1.14 -17.57
CA LEU A 93 4.14 -1.33 -18.88
C LEU A 93 3.09 -1.08 -19.97
N SER A 94 3.39 -0.20 -20.92
CA SER A 94 2.58 -0.10 -22.15
C SER A 94 2.94 -1.24 -23.09
N THR A 95 1.92 -1.91 -23.61
CA THR A 95 2.07 -3.14 -24.41
C THR A 95 1.25 -2.98 -25.69
N PRO A 96 1.76 -2.33 -26.74
CA PRO A 96 1.05 -2.15 -28.00
C PRO A 96 0.86 -3.50 -28.72
N TRP A 97 -0.11 -4.28 -28.26
CA TRP A 97 -0.39 -5.63 -28.74
C TRP A 97 -0.65 -5.63 -30.26
N THR A 98 -0.08 -6.61 -30.94
CA THR A 98 -0.21 -6.82 -32.38
C THR A 98 -1.07 -8.06 -32.65
N SER A 99 -1.27 -8.43 -33.91
CA SER A 99 -1.94 -9.69 -34.25
C SER A 99 -0.99 -10.89 -34.29
N SER A 100 0.29 -10.69 -33.94
CA SER A 100 1.33 -11.72 -33.85
C SER A 100 1.73 -11.93 -32.40
N ASP A 101 2.39 -13.05 -32.11
CA ASP A 101 2.93 -13.34 -30.78
C ASP A 101 3.93 -12.24 -30.36
N ASP A 102 3.54 -11.48 -29.33
CA ASP A 102 4.32 -10.39 -28.77
C ASP A 102 5.12 -10.86 -27.54
N THR A 103 6.24 -10.19 -27.31
CA THR A 103 7.06 -10.40 -26.13
C THR A 103 7.43 -9.05 -25.52
N PHE A 104 7.00 -8.82 -24.29
CA PHE A 104 7.33 -7.62 -23.55
C PHE A 104 8.21 -7.95 -22.35
N ASN A 105 9.20 -7.09 -22.09
CA ASN A 105 10.07 -7.21 -20.92
C ASN A 105 9.58 -6.27 -19.82
N LEU A 106 9.23 -6.84 -18.69
CA LEU A 106 8.82 -6.13 -17.49
C LEU A 106 9.94 -6.23 -16.46
N ASP A 107 10.53 -5.09 -16.10
CA ASP A 107 11.58 -5.01 -15.11
C ASP A 107 11.11 -4.25 -13.87
N PHE A 108 11.02 -4.97 -12.74
CA PHE A 108 10.67 -4.37 -11.46
C PHE A 108 11.82 -3.51 -10.93
N ARG A 109 11.47 -2.34 -10.40
CA ARG A 109 12.42 -1.51 -9.65
C ARG A 109 12.73 -2.13 -8.28
N PRO A 110 13.88 -1.83 -7.66
CA PRO A 110 14.12 -2.15 -6.26
C PRO A 110 13.02 -1.59 -5.34
N VAL A 111 12.89 -2.19 -4.16
CA VAL A 111 11.98 -1.72 -3.10
C VAL A 111 12.16 -0.23 -2.80
N ILE A 112 11.06 0.50 -2.59
CA ILE A 112 11.11 1.93 -2.27
C ILE A 112 11.35 2.10 -0.77
N GLY A 113 12.43 2.80 -0.42
CA GLY A 113 12.68 3.23 0.95
C GLY A 113 11.92 4.53 1.26
N ILE A 114 11.03 4.48 2.25
CA ILE A 114 10.36 5.68 2.78
C ILE A 114 11.05 6.15 4.07
N PRO A 115 11.66 7.34 4.07
CA PRO A 115 12.22 7.90 5.29
C PRO A 115 11.12 8.32 6.26
N VAL A 116 11.24 7.91 7.52
CA VAL A 116 10.26 8.22 8.57
C VAL A 116 10.96 8.74 9.82
N THR A 117 10.41 9.82 10.39
CA THR A 117 10.76 10.31 11.72
C THR A 117 9.52 10.30 12.60
N VAL A 118 9.61 9.61 13.74
CA VAL A 118 8.57 9.59 14.76
C VAL A 118 8.95 10.55 15.89
N TRP A 119 8.09 11.51 16.17
CA TRP A 119 8.20 12.46 17.27
C TRP A 119 7.33 11.99 18.43
N ILE A 120 7.92 11.61 19.56
CA ILE A 120 7.17 11.24 20.76
C ILE A 120 6.91 12.49 21.59
N VAL A 121 5.72 13.07 21.43
CA VAL A 121 5.34 14.34 22.07
C VAL A 121 4.85 14.10 23.49
N ARG A 122 4.09 13.01 23.72
CA ARG A 122 3.57 12.65 25.05
C ARG A 122 4.20 11.36 25.55
N GLY A 123 4.73 11.39 26.77
CA GLY A 123 5.36 10.24 27.41
C GLY A 123 4.42 9.29 28.17
N PRO A 124 4.98 8.23 28.80
CA PRO A 124 6.42 7.98 28.95
C PRO A 124 7.12 7.64 27.62
N PHE A 125 8.29 8.23 27.38
CA PHE A 125 9.01 8.07 26.10
C PHE A 125 9.30 6.60 25.76
N ALA A 126 9.78 5.82 26.72
CA ALA A 126 10.16 4.43 26.50
C ALA A 126 8.98 3.56 26.02
N GLU A 127 7.79 3.77 26.57
CA GLU A 127 6.57 3.04 26.20
C GLU A 127 6.11 3.44 24.80
N GLN A 128 6.01 4.74 24.52
CA GLN A 128 5.55 5.24 23.22
C GLN A 128 6.54 4.96 22.09
N ARG A 129 7.84 4.93 22.39
CA ARG A 129 8.88 4.45 21.48
C ARG A 129 8.66 2.98 21.13
N GLN A 130 8.35 2.13 22.10
CA GLN A 130 8.07 0.71 21.85
C GLN A 130 6.82 0.54 20.97
N HIS A 131 5.73 1.24 21.28
CA HIS A 131 4.52 1.21 20.45
C HIS A 131 4.79 1.71 19.02
N ALA A 132 5.63 2.74 18.84
CA ALA A 132 5.99 3.21 17.50
C ALA A 132 6.73 2.15 16.68
N ILE A 133 7.64 1.40 17.33
CA ILE A 133 8.38 0.29 16.70
C ILE A 133 7.42 -0.84 16.32
N GLU A 134 6.52 -1.24 17.22
CA GLU A 134 5.54 -2.30 16.99
C GLU A 134 4.59 -1.97 15.83
N ALA A 135 4.07 -0.75 15.79
CA ALA A 135 3.25 -0.26 14.69
C ALA A 135 4.00 -0.29 13.33
N CYS A 136 5.29 0.06 13.31
CA CYS A 136 6.10 0.00 12.10
C CYS A 136 6.39 -1.44 11.66
N ILE A 137 6.64 -2.36 12.59
CA ILE A 137 6.80 -3.78 12.29
C ILE A 137 5.51 -4.34 11.69
N ARG A 138 4.35 -4.04 12.32
CA ARG A 138 3.04 -4.48 11.84
C ARG A 138 2.74 -3.92 10.45
N THR A 139 2.98 -2.63 10.23
CA THR A 139 2.78 -1.98 8.94
C THR A 139 3.68 -2.59 7.86
N SER A 140 4.96 -2.84 8.17
CA SER A 140 5.89 -3.49 7.24
C SER A 140 5.44 -4.91 6.88
N ALA A 141 4.93 -5.67 7.85
CA ALA A 141 4.41 -7.02 7.61
C ALA A 141 3.18 -7.01 6.70
N ILE A 142 2.23 -6.09 6.92
CA ILE A 142 1.08 -5.89 6.04
C ILE A 142 1.59 -5.57 4.63
N TRP A 143 2.39 -4.52 4.47
CA TRP A 143 2.90 -4.11 3.15
C TRP A 143 3.72 -5.15 2.42
N HIS A 144 4.49 -5.96 3.14
CA HIS A 144 5.19 -7.10 2.56
C HIS A 144 4.18 -8.11 1.99
N ASN A 145 3.21 -8.55 2.79
CA ASN A 145 2.20 -9.54 2.39
C ASN A 145 1.35 -9.05 1.21
N GLU A 146 0.99 -7.77 1.24
CA GLU A 146 0.15 -7.13 0.23
C GLU A 146 0.93 -6.66 -0.99
N ARG A 147 2.25 -6.90 -1.08
CA ARG A 147 3.10 -6.56 -2.25
C ARG A 147 3.19 -5.06 -2.52
N MET A 148 3.13 -4.25 -1.46
CA MET A 148 3.19 -2.79 -1.56
C MET A 148 4.54 -2.30 -2.08
N GLY A 149 5.63 -3.06 -1.89
CA GLY A 149 6.93 -2.73 -2.44
C GLY A 149 7.60 -1.51 -1.81
N VAL A 150 7.27 -1.21 -0.56
CA VAL A 150 7.83 -0.10 0.24
C VAL A 150 8.36 -0.62 1.57
N ILE A 151 9.41 0.02 2.10
CA ILE A 151 10.00 -0.28 3.42
C ILE A 151 10.36 1.01 4.17
N PHE A 152 10.36 0.96 5.50
CA PHE A 152 10.85 2.08 6.31
C PHE A 152 12.37 2.16 6.28
N THR A 153 12.93 3.19 5.63
CA THR A 153 14.37 3.45 5.69
C THR A 153 14.71 4.87 5.20
N PRO A 154 15.47 5.66 5.98
CA PRO A 154 15.77 5.49 7.41
C PRO A 154 14.50 5.56 8.30
N PHE A 155 14.61 5.02 9.51
CA PHE A 155 13.58 5.11 10.55
C PHE A 155 14.18 5.71 11.84
N ASN A 156 13.70 6.90 12.22
CA ASN A 156 14.18 7.63 13.39
C ASN A 156 13.05 7.82 14.41
N ILE A 157 13.40 7.83 15.70
CA ILE A 157 12.48 8.20 16.78
C ILE A 157 13.16 9.27 17.63
N ILE A 158 12.48 10.40 17.83
CA ILE A 158 12.94 11.54 18.61
C ILE A 158 12.07 11.68 19.87
N ASP A 159 12.72 11.86 21.01
CA ASP A 159 12.07 12.16 22.29
C ASP A 159 11.77 13.66 22.39
N ALA A 160 10.50 14.04 22.24
CA ALA A 160 10.05 15.41 22.45
C ALA A 160 9.29 15.57 23.78
N THR A 161 9.35 14.57 24.67
CA THR A 161 8.53 14.58 25.90
C THR A 161 8.99 15.59 26.95
N ALA A 162 10.23 16.07 26.83
CA ALA A 162 10.81 17.14 27.64
C ALA A 162 10.80 18.52 26.94
N ASP A 163 10.24 18.61 25.74
CA ASP A 163 10.10 19.87 25.02
C ASP A 163 9.10 20.78 25.76
N PRO A 164 9.46 22.05 26.06
CA PRO A 164 8.57 22.97 26.78
C PRO A 164 7.25 23.25 26.04
N GLU A 165 7.20 23.11 24.72
CA GLU A 165 6.00 23.32 23.90
C GLU A 165 5.14 22.06 23.75
N ALA A 166 5.68 20.87 24.03
CA ALA A 166 4.94 19.60 23.94
C ALA A 166 3.57 19.59 24.65
N PRO A 167 3.38 20.19 25.85
CA PRO A 167 2.07 20.24 26.49
C PRO A 167 0.97 20.91 25.66
N ALA A 168 1.30 21.89 24.81
CA ALA A 168 0.32 22.54 23.93
C ALA A 168 -0.19 21.61 22.82
N HIS A 169 0.56 20.54 22.53
CA HIS A 169 0.34 19.61 21.42
C HIS A 169 -0.10 18.21 21.87
N TYR A 170 -0.39 18.01 23.16
CA TYR A 170 -0.89 16.72 23.65
C TYR A 170 -2.24 16.32 23.05
N ALA A 171 -3.09 17.29 22.72
CA ALA A 171 -4.35 17.04 22.04
C ALA A 171 -4.26 17.56 20.61
N PHE A 172 -4.27 16.64 19.65
CA PHE A 172 -4.39 16.99 18.24
C PHE A 172 -5.88 17.06 17.86
N PRO A 173 -6.40 18.23 17.43
CA PRO A 173 -7.82 18.42 17.15
C PRO A 173 -8.25 17.69 15.86
N ASN A 174 -9.56 17.58 15.66
CA ASN A 174 -10.12 16.99 14.44
C ASN A 174 -9.95 17.91 13.22
N GLY A 175 -9.77 17.30 12.07
CA GLY A 175 -10.27 17.81 10.79
C GLY A 175 -9.20 18.28 9.81
N ASP A 176 -9.66 18.46 8.57
CA ASP A 176 -8.99 19.17 7.47
C ASP A 176 -8.85 20.67 7.77
N LEU A 177 -8.34 21.01 8.96
CA LEU A 177 -8.01 22.38 9.34
C LEU A 177 -6.73 22.88 8.67
N GLY A 178 -6.18 22.07 7.76
CA GLY A 178 -4.98 22.37 6.98
C GLY A 178 -3.82 22.81 7.87
N ASP A 179 -3.05 23.77 7.39
CA ASP A 179 -1.85 24.23 8.07
C ASP A 179 -2.10 24.90 9.43
N VAL A 180 -3.33 25.28 9.78
CA VAL A 180 -3.62 25.92 11.08
C VAL A 180 -3.24 24.99 12.25
N VAL A 181 -3.41 23.68 12.09
CA VAL A 181 -3.08 22.68 13.12
C VAL A 181 -1.69 22.09 12.90
N TRP A 182 -1.31 21.85 11.64
CA TRP A 182 -0.04 21.20 11.35
C TRP A 182 1.17 22.12 11.50
N LYS A 183 1.03 23.43 11.23
CA LYS A 183 2.14 24.37 11.32
C LYS A 183 2.68 24.52 12.75
N PRO A 184 1.85 24.75 13.79
CA PRO A 184 2.35 24.78 15.17
C PRO A 184 3.11 23.51 15.55
N LEU A 185 2.58 22.35 15.19
CA LEU A 185 3.26 21.08 15.49
C LEU A 185 4.64 20.96 14.81
N ARG A 186 4.78 21.44 13.56
CA ARG A 186 6.08 21.45 12.86
C ARG A 186 7.07 22.45 13.47
N ASP A 187 6.60 23.64 13.81
CA ASP A 187 7.43 24.73 14.29
C ASP A 187 7.88 24.50 15.74
N ASP A 188 6.96 24.01 16.59
CA ASP A 188 7.17 23.89 18.04
C ASP A 188 7.84 22.56 18.43
N ILE A 189 7.50 21.45 17.75
CA ILE A 189 8.06 20.11 18.08
C ILE A 189 9.16 19.71 17.10
N GLY A 190 8.92 19.91 15.80
CA GLY A 190 9.90 19.61 14.77
C GLY A 190 9.30 18.99 13.51
N PHE A 191 10.08 19.04 12.44
CA PHE A 191 9.72 18.49 11.14
C PHE A 191 10.98 18.17 10.33
N MET A 192 11.06 16.94 9.81
CA MET A 192 12.11 16.52 8.89
C MET A 192 11.61 16.61 7.46
N ALA A 193 12.07 17.61 6.72
CA ALA A 193 11.71 17.79 5.31
C ALA A 193 12.14 16.57 4.47
N GLY A 194 11.28 16.18 3.52
CA GLY A 194 11.50 14.99 2.69
C GLY A 194 11.32 13.67 3.44
N GLN A 195 10.69 13.68 4.62
CA GLN A 195 10.35 12.48 5.39
C GLN A 195 8.88 12.49 5.80
N LEU A 196 8.33 11.30 6.05
CA LEU A 196 7.06 11.18 6.75
C LEU A 196 7.30 11.47 8.24
N ASN A 197 6.57 12.44 8.77
CA ASN A 197 6.65 12.86 10.17
C ASN A 197 5.44 12.32 10.92
N VAL A 198 5.67 11.41 11.87
CA VAL A 198 4.62 10.80 12.69
C VAL A 198 4.71 11.35 14.11
N TYR A 199 3.69 12.05 14.57
CA TYR A 199 3.64 12.64 15.91
C TYR A 199 2.81 11.77 16.84
N ARG A 200 3.41 11.24 17.91
CA ARG A 200 2.68 10.52 18.96
C ARG A 200 2.27 11.48 20.07
N VAL A 201 0.98 11.74 20.14
CA VAL A 201 0.32 12.69 21.06
C VAL A 201 -0.57 11.95 22.06
N ASP A 202 -1.15 12.66 23.03
CA ASP A 202 -2.05 12.05 24.02
C ASP A 202 -3.37 11.62 23.37
N THR A 203 -4.00 12.53 22.63
CA THR A 203 -5.26 12.28 21.93
C THR A 203 -5.25 12.86 20.52
N VAL A 204 -5.96 12.18 19.61
CA VAL A 204 -6.30 12.68 18.28
C VAL A 204 -7.82 12.72 18.20
N ASN A 205 -8.39 13.88 17.90
CA ASN A 205 -9.85 14.09 17.93
C ASN A 205 -10.48 13.62 19.27
N GLY A 206 -9.83 13.96 20.39
CA GLY A 206 -10.27 13.59 21.74
C GLY A 206 -10.12 12.11 22.12
N GLY A 207 -9.71 11.23 21.20
CA GLY A 207 -9.51 9.80 21.44
C GLY A 207 -8.03 9.41 21.56
N THR A 208 -7.71 8.52 22.49
CA THR A 208 -6.32 8.03 22.66
C THR A 208 -5.94 6.93 21.65
N GLY A 209 -6.93 6.29 21.02
CA GLY A 209 -6.74 5.23 20.02
C GLY A 209 -6.96 5.67 18.57
N ASN A 210 -7.03 6.98 18.33
CA ASN A 210 -7.30 7.55 17.00
C ASN A 210 -6.00 7.95 16.29
N GLY A 211 -6.07 8.05 14.96
CA GLY A 211 -5.04 8.59 14.10
C GLY A 211 -5.63 9.64 13.16
N TRP A 212 -4.75 10.44 12.55
CA TRP A 212 -5.13 11.39 11.52
C TRP A 212 -3.97 11.66 10.58
N SER A 213 -4.26 11.66 9.28
CA SER A 213 -3.34 12.00 8.20
C SER A 213 -3.92 13.14 7.38
N ASN A 214 -3.07 14.06 6.91
CA ASN A 214 -3.48 15.16 6.03
C ASN A 214 -3.32 14.84 4.54
N PHE A 215 -3.28 13.55 4.18
CA PHE A 215 -2.94 13.10 2.83
C PHE A 215 -1.55 13.59 2.36
N GLY A 216 -0.69 13.98 3.30
CA GLY A 216 0.65 14.47 3.07
C GLY A 216 1.68 13.79 3.97
N ALA A 217 2.83 14.44 4.16
CA ALA A 217 3.95 13.88 4.90
C ALA A 217 3.82 13.97 6.44
N GLN A 218 2.61 14.12 6.96
CA GLN A 218 2.37 14.31 8.40
C GLN A 218 1.21 13.43 8.89
N ILE A 219 1.46 12.73 10.00
CA ILE A 219 0.48 11.87 10.66
C ILE A 219 0.51 12.18 12.16
N ALA A 220 -0.66 12.30 12.78
CA ALA A 220 -0.81 12.35 14.22
C ALA A 220 -1.38 11.00 14.70
N MET A 221 -0.79 10.42 15.73
CA MET A 221 -1.19 9.15 16.33
C MET A 221 -1.45 9.36 17.82
N GLY A 222 -2.59 8.90 18.32
CA GLY A 222 -2.85 8.83 19.75
C GLY A 222 -1.89 7.86 20.46
N LYS A 223 -1.77 7.99 21.78
CA LYS A 223 -0.82 7.19 22.57
C LYS A 223 -1.19 5.70 22.72
N ASN A 224 -2.46 5.36 22.50
CA ASN A 224 -3.03 4.03 22.71
C ASN A 224 -3.66 3.44 21.42
N THR A 225 -3.09 3.77 20.26
CA THR A 225 -3.56 3.23 18.97
C THR A 225 -3.19 1.75 18.83
N GLY A 226 -4.00 1.00 18.09
CA GLY A 226 -3.57 -0.32 17.60
C GLY A 226 -2.39 -0.22 16.64
N ASP A 227 -1.61 -1.28 16.53
CA ASP A 227 -0.38 -1.32 15.73
C ASP A 227 -0.67 -1.19 14.22
N GLU A 228 -1.83 -1.67 13.80
CA GLU A 228 -2.30 -1.63 12.41
C GLU A 228 -2.83 -0.26 11.98
N LEU A 229 -3.14 0.64 12.92
CA LEU A 229 -3.66 1.97 12.59
C LEU A 229 -2.62 2.81 11.84
N LEU A 230 -1.32 2.64 12.12
CA LEU A 230 -0.30 3.38 11.36
C LEU A 230 -0.36 3.06 9.86
N SER A 231 -0.63 1.80 9.49
CA SER A 231 -0.79 1.41 8.09
C SER A 231 -1.99 2.10 7.43
N HIS A 232 -3.06 2.37 8.19
CA HIS A 232 -4.23 3.13 7.72
C HIS A 232 -3.87 4.59 7.42
N GLU A 233 -3.22 5.25 8.39
CA GLU A 233 -2.86 6.67 8.24
C GLU A 233 -1.82 6.90 7.14
N ILE A 234 -0.90 5.95 6.96
CA ILE A 234 0.02 5.99 5.81
C ILE A 234 -0.72 5.69 4.50
N GLY A 235 -1.74 4.84 4.53
CA GLY A 235 -2.64 4.68 3.39
C GLY A 235 -3.19 6.02 2.90
N HIS A 236 -3.66 6.87 3.80
CA HIS A 236 -4.06 8.25 3.46
C HIS A 236 -2.91 9.09 2.89
N ALA A 237 -1.71 9.01 3.46
CA ALA A 237 -0.54 9.69 2.90
C ALA A 237 -0.17 9.18 1.49
N PHE A 238 -0.47 7.91 1.20
CA PHE A 238 -0.41 7.34 -0.13
C PHE A 238 -1.65 7.61 -0.98
N SER A 239 -2.44 8.64 -0.64
CA SER A 239 -3.66 9.02 -1.33
C SER A 239 -4.71 7.91 -1.39
N LEU A 240 -4.84 7.07 -0.38
CA LEU A 240 -5.97 6.14 -0.28
C LEU A 240 -7.09 6.76 0.54
N THR A 241 -8.34 6.47 0.18
CA THR A 241 -9.53 6.92 0.91
C THR A 241 -10.21 5.78 1.62
N HIS A 242 -11.10 6.11 2.56
CA HIS A 242 -11.91 5.11 3.25
C HIS A 242 -12.79 4.30 2.29
N VAL A 243 -13.04 3.04 2.67
CA VAL A 243 -13.85 2.07 1.91
C VAL A 243 -15.12 1.65 2.64
N ASP A 244 -15.53 2.38 3.68
CA ASP A 244 -16.57 1.96 4.64
C ASP A 244 -17.94 1.67 4.00
N ALA A 245 -18.26 2.37 2.91
CA ALA A 245 -19.56 2.24 2.22
C ALA A 245 -19.60 1.10 1.20
N ASP A 246 -18.50 0.38 1.01
CA ASP A 246 -18.39 -0.65 -0.02
C ASP A 246 -18.45 -2.07 0.54
N GLY A 247 -19.48 -2.81 0.12
CA GLY A 247 -19.68 -4.21 0.49
C GLY A 247 -18.62 -5.19 -0.05
N ASN A 248 -17.71 -4.76 -0.92
CA ASN A 248 -16.56 -5.55 -1.37
C ASN A 248 -15.34 -5.45 -0.44
N PHE A 249 -15.47 -4.72 0.66
CA PHE A 249 -14.46 -4.62 1.71
C PHE A 249 -15.06 -5.01 3.06
N ASN A 250 -14.18 -5.35 4.01
CA ASN A 250 -14.53 -5.61 5.40
C ASN A 250 -13.58 -4.81 6.31
N ALA A 251 -13.73 -4.98 7.63
CA ALA A 251 -12.88 -4.32 8.62
C ALA A 251 -11.39 -4.72 8.53
N GLU A 252 -11.03 -5.79 7.83
CA GLU A 252 -9.62 -6.19 7.68
C GLU A 252 -8.90 -5.39 6.58
N ASN A 253 -9.59 -4.62 5.75
CA ASN A 253 -8.91 -3.72 4.81
C ASN A 253 -8.23 -2.57 5.54
N ILE A 254 -7.02 -2.20 5.13
CA ILE A 254 -6.28 -1.10 5.78
C ILE A 254 -7.00 0.23 5.71
N MET A 255 -7.90 0.45 4.75
CA MET A 255 -8.64 1.71 4.60
C MET A 255 -10.03 1.70 5.23
N HIS A 256 -10.41 0.66 5.98
CA HIS A 256 -11.62 0.74 6.79
C HIS A 256 -11.40 1.73 7.95
N SER A 257 -12.28 2.71 8.16
CA SER A 257 -12.05 3.83 9.10
C SER A 257 -12.17 3.39 10.56
N ALA A 258 -13.10 2.49 10.86
CA ALA A 258 -13.35 1.99 12.21
C ALA A 258 -12.95 0.52 12.35
N SER A 259 -11.65 0.23 12.44
CA SER A 259 -11.13 -1.14 12.60
C SER A 259 -9.93 -1.20 13.53
N ASN A 260 -9.69 -2.37 14.12
CA ASN A 260 -8.47 -2.75 14.80
C ASN A 260 -7.91 -4.11 14.33
N THR A 261 -8.41 -4.62 13.19
CA THR A 261 -8.03 -5.93 12.63
C THR A 261 -7.47 -5.82 11.22
N ARG A 262 -7.03 -4.62 10.83
CA ARG A 262 -6.50 -4.33 9.49
C ARG A 262 -5.31 -5.21 9.17
N GLN A 263 -5.36 -5.80 7.98
CA GLN A 263 -4.48 -6.86 7.53
C GLN A 263 -4.16 -6.80 6.04
N TYR A 264 -5.02 -6.21 5.20
CA TYR A 264 -4.84 -6.28 3.75
C TYR A 264 -5.09 -4.98 2.98
N ALA A 265 -4.56 -4.91 1.76
CA ALA A 265 -4.81 -3.86 0.77
C ALA A 265 -4.89 -4.50 -0.61
N THR A 266 -5.87 -4.12 -1.41
CA THR A 266 -6.06 -4.73 -2.74
C THR A 266 -5.04 -4.22 -3.75
N GLU A 267 -4.80 -4.95 -4.83
CA GLU A 267 -3.96 -4.44 -5.92
C GLU A 267 -4.52 -3.15 -6.54
N GLY A 268 -5.86 -2.99 -6.55
CA GLY A 268 -6.50 -1.73 -6.93
C GLY A 268 -6.12 -0.55 -6.04
N GLN A 269 -5.97 -0.77 -4.73
CA GLN A 269 -5.46 0.23 -3.79
C GLN A 269 -3.96 0.47 -3.99
N LEU A 270 -3.15 -0.58 -4.14
CA LEU A 270 -1.72 -0.48 -4.42
C LEU A 270 -1.43 0.33 -5.68
N PHE A 271 -2.18 0.09 -6.76
CA PHE A 271 -2.06 0.83 -8.00
C PHE A 271 -2.25 2.34 -7.76
N ARG A 272 -3.30 2.72 -7.01
CA ARG A 272 -3.56 4.11 -6.65
C ARG A 272 -2.45 4.68 -5.77
N ALA A 273 -2.00 3.93 -4.78
CA ALA A 273 -0.95 4.36 -3.87
C ALA A 273 0.35 4.74 -4.58
N HIS A 274 0.69 4.01 -5.65
CA HIS A 274 1.94 4.20 -6.38
C HIS A 274 1.84 5.11 -7.60
N LEU A 275 0.67 5.24 -8.24
CA LEU A 275 0.54 6.01 -9.48
C LEU A 275 -0.14 7.36 -9.25
N ASN A 276 -0.90 7.55 -8.17
CA ASN A 276 -1.57 8.82 -7.97
C ASN A 276 -0.54 9.93 -7.66
N PRO A 277 -0.47 11.00 -8.47
CA PRO A 277 0.55 12.04 -8.31
C PRO A 277 0.47 12.78 -6.97
N THR A 278 -0.64 12.66 -6.22
CA THR A 278 -0.77 13.25 -4.87
C THR A 278 -0.28 12.34 -3.76
N SER A 279 0.02 11.06 -4.04
CA SER A 279 0.65 10.16 -3.06
C SER A 279 2.02 10.72 -2.66
N ILE A 280 2.38 10.64 -1.37
CA ILE A 280 3.71 11.07 -0.93
C ILE A 280 4.86 10.31 -1.63
N LEU A 281 4.60 9.11 -2.18
CA LEU A 281 5.57 8.37 -2.98
C LEU A 281 6.05 9.20 -4.19
N ASP A 282 5.14 9.89 -4.85
CA ASP A 282 5.47 10.75 -5.99
C ASP A 282 5.69 12.20 -5.56
N ALA A 283 4.76 12.77 -4.78
CA ALA A 283 4.74 14.18 -4.43
C ALA A 283 5.90 14.63 -3.52
N VAL A 284 6.38 13.74 -2.64
CA VAL A 284 7.44 14.06 -1.66
C VAL A 284 8.73 13.35 -2.02
N TYR A 285 8.67 12.05 -2.30
CA TYR A 285 9.87 11.25 -2.51
C TYR A 285 10.32 11.20 -3.96
N ASN A 286 9.45 11.56 -4.92
CA ASN A 286 9.68 11.32 -6.34
C ASN A 286 10.27 9.92 -6.55
N ALA A 287 9.65 8.92 -5.93
CA ALA A 287 10.22 7.57 -5.83
C ALA A 287 10.19 6.83 -7.17
N ARG A 288 9.37 7.31 -8.12
CA ARG A 288 9.17 6.71 -9.43
C ARG A 288 9.47 7.68 -10.59
N PRO A 289 10.69 8.25 -10.65
CA PRO A 289 10.99 9.29 -11.64
C PRO A 289 10.88 8.73 -13.06
N GLY A 290 10.19 9.49 -13.93
CA GLY A 290 9.96 9.16 -15.34
C GLY A 290 8.96 8.04 -15.58
N GLU A 291 8.34 7.47 -14.53
CA GLU A 291 7.25 6.51 -14.69
C GLU A 291 5.90 7.24 -14.81
N LEU A 292 4.91 6.53 -15.34
CA LEU A 292 3.56 7.06 -15.49
C LEU A 292 2.92 7.29 -14.12
N THR A 293 2.43 8.52 -13.90
CA THR A 293 1.45 8.83 -12.85
C THR A 293 0.04 8.83 -13.44
N ARG A 294 -0.95 8.44 -12.64
CA ARG A 294 -2.35 8.36 -13.05
C ARG A 294 -3.27 8.70 -11.88
N ASN A 295 -4.18 9.65 -12.09
CA ASN A 295 -5.22 9.97 -11.12
C ASN A 295 -6.43 9.06 -11.34
N CYS A 296 -6.56 8.03 -10.51
CA CYS A 296 -7.67 7.10 -10.54
C CYS A 296 -8.72 7.45 -9.49
N ASN A 297 -10.00 7.43 -9.87
CA ASN A 297 -11.09 7.58 -8.91
C ASN A 297 -11.12 6.38 -7.93
N TYR A 298 -11.76 6.53 -6.78
CA TYR A 298 -11.95 5.44 -5.80
C TYR A 298 -13.21 4.63 -6.08
N SER A 299 -13.50 4.35 -7.36
CA SER A 299 -14.69 3.62 -7.77
C SER A 299 -14.45 2.11 -7.80
N ASN A 300 -15.55 1.38 -7.62
CA ASN A 300 -15.61 -0.05 -7.83
C ASN A 300 -15.77 -0.45 -9.29
N ALA A 301 -16.09 0.51 -10.15
CA ALA A 301 -16.06 0.32 -11.58
C ALA A 301 -14.61 0.48 -12.05
N ALA A 302 -14.08 -0.57 -12.68
CA ALA A 302 -12.85 -0.43 -13.44
C ALA A 302 -13.10 0.53 -14.62
N THR A 303 -12.07 1.28 -14.96
CA THR A 303 -12.00 2.07 -16.20
C THR A 303 -10.85 1.52 -17.03
N PRO A 304 -10.79 1.81 -18.35
CA PRO A 304 -9.69 1.33 -19.18
C PRO A 304 -8.29 1.64 -18.65
N THR A 305 -8.13 2.68 -17.83
CA THR A 305 -6.83 3.07 -17.29
C THR A 305 -6.74 2.86 -15.78
N CYS A 306 -7.77 2.36 -15.11
CA CYS A 306 -7.72 2.25 -13.65
C CYS A 306 -8.41 0.98 -13.22
N PRO A 307 -7.69 0.04 -12.58
CA PRO A 307 -8.34 -1.11 -11.98
C PRO A 307 -9.38 -0.66 -10.98
N ALA A 308 -10.46 -1.42 -10.85
CA ALA A 308 -11.43 -1.23 -9.78
C ALA A 308 -10.71 -1.22 -8.43
N ILE A 309 -11.15 -0.39 -7.47
CA ILE A 309 -10.45 -0.29 -6.18
C ILE A 309 -10.41 -1.62 -5.43
N GLN A 310 -11.42 -2.47 -5.58
CA GLN A 310 -11.55 -3.80 -5.00
C GLN A 310 -10.91 -4.93 -5.83
N LYS A 311 -10.17 -4.60 -6.90
CA LYS A 311 -9.52 -5.60 -7.77
C LYS A 311 -8.44 -6.36 -7.01
N ARG A 312 -8.51 -7.71 -7.07
CA ARG A 312 -7.68 -8.65 -6.33
C ARG A 312 -7.12 -9.75 -7.23
N LEU A 313 -5.80 -9.84 -7.31
CA LEU A 313 -5.14 -10.98 -7.96
C LEU A 313 -5.01 -12.16 -6.99
N TRP A 314 -4.62 -11.90 -5.74
CA TRP A 314 -4.56 -12.92 -4.68
C TRP A 314 -5.75 -12.80 -3.73
N ALA A 315 -5.97 -13.84 -2.92
CA ALA A 315 -6.98 -13.81 -1.88
C ALA A 315 -6.45 -12.99 -0.70
N ASP A 316 -7.25 -12.04 -0.21
CA ASP A 316 -6.86 -11.12 0.85
C ASP A 316 -7.93 -11.07 1.94
N GLY A 317 -7.52 -11.26 3.19
CA GLY A 317 -8.44 -11.47 4.32
C GLY A 317 -9.36 -12.66 4.08
N GLY A 318 -10.68 -12.43 4.13
CA GLY A 318 -11.70 -13.43 3.80
C GLY A 318 -12.21 -13.41 2.34
N PHE A 319 -11.68 -12.55 1.47
CA PHE A 319 -12.20 -12.37 0.11
C PHE A 319 -11.38 -13.16 -0.94
N PRO A 320 -12.05 -13.79 -1.92
CA PRO A 320 -11.34 -14.46 -3.02
C PRO A 320 -10.79 -13.44 -4.04
N PRO A 321 -9.89 -13.88 -4.94
CA PRO A 321 -9.53 -13.12 -6.14
C PRO A 321 -10.75 -12.76 -6.99
N ASN A 322 -10.71 -11.64 -7.71
CA ASN A 322 -11.81 -11.17 -8.58
C ASN A 322 -11.32 -10.45 -9.85
#